data_AF-A0A2M7VW40-F1
#
_entry.id   AF-A0A2M7VW40-F1
#
_cell.length_a   1.000
_cell.length_b   1.000
_cell.length_c   1.000
_cell.angle_alpha   90.00
_cell.angle_beta   90.00
_cell.angle_gamma   90.00
#
_symmetry.space_group_name_H-M   'P 1'
#
loop_
_entity.id
_entity.type
_entity.pdbx_description
1 polymer ?
#
loop_
_entity_poly.entity_id
_entity_poly.type
_entity_poly.pdbx_seq_one_letter_code
_entity_poly.pdbx_strand_id
1 'polypeptide(L)'
;MGELCQLVEKDGIASVYQCIHFNESIKKEYYVGDDFLSLNQEKELQTGELVDRIKDAGFYGFMPNLVQELTAIIGKENYIYDGYEFGGDEINFYFLIAQKNYPSIMGKLTNWKSFKEYEKLMWFEIKKLGIANKQF
;
A
#
# COMPACT_ATOMS: atom_id res chain seq x y z
N MET A 1 25.25 14.26 -10.25
CA MET A 1 25.22 12.87 -10.75
C MET A 1 24.04 12.20 -10.06
N GLY A 2 22.91 12.07 -10.74
CA GLY A 2 21.67 11.57 -10.14
C GLY A 2 21.69 10.06 -10.06
N GLU A 3 21.47 9.50 -8.87
CA GLU A 3 21.28 8.07 -8.70
C GLU A 3 20.10 7.63 -9.57
N LEU A 4 20.39 6.78 -10.56
CA LEU A 4 19.41 6.18 -11.45
C LEU A 4 18.39 5.43 -10.60
N CYS A 5 17.16 5.95 -10.55
CA CYS A 5 15.99 5.17 -10.16
C CYS A 5 16.01 3.90 -11.02
N GLN A 6 16.19 2.73 -10.40
CA GLN A 6 16.22 1.48 -11.14
C GLN A 6 14.82 1.24 -11.71
N LEU A 7 14.72 1.37 -13.03
CA LEU A 7 13.49 1.10 -13.76
C LEU A 7 13.31 -0.41 -13.83
N VAL A 8 12.10 -0.83 -13.50
CA VAL A 8 11.65 -2.21 -13.62
C VAL A 8 10.80 -2.28 -14.86
N GLU A 9 11.19 -3.12 -15.81
CA GLU A 9 10.33 -3.43 -16.95
C GLU A 9 9.35 -4.53 -16.54
N LYS A 10 8.07 -4.16 -16.48
CA LYS A 10 6.97 -5.13 -16.39
C LYS A 10 6.09 -4.92 -17.62
N ASP A 11 5.89 -5.99 -18.40
CA ASP A 11 5.12 -5.95 -19.65
C ASP A 11 5.59 -4.88 -20.67
N GLY A 12 6.91 -4.61 -20.69
CA GLY A 12 7.51 -3.60 -21.56
C GLY A 12 7.34 -2.14 -21.08
N ILE A 13 6.82 -1.93 -19.87
CA ILE A 13 6.66 -0.61 -19.28
C ILE A 13 7.74 -0.37 -18.22
N ALA A 14 8.61 0.60 -18.48
CA ALA A 14 9.54 1.10 -17.49
C ALA A 14 8.79 1.70 -16.29
N SER A 15 9.00 1.14 -15.11
CA SER A 15 8.27 1.45 -13.89
C SER A 15 9.23 1.73 -12.73
N VAL A 16 8.83 2.61 -11.82
CA VAL A 16 9.53 2.89 -10.57
C VAL A 16 8.91 2.03 -9.48
N TYR A 17 9.75 1.26 -8.78
CA TYR A 17 9.31 0.47 -7.65
C TYR A 17 9.30 1.33 -6.38
N GLN A 18 8.12 1.56 -5.83
CA GLN A 18 7.87 2.51 -4.76
C GLN A 18 7.38 1.78 -3.52
N CYS A 19 7.92 2.17 -2.37
CA CYS A 19 7.45 1.77 -1.05
C CYS A 19 6.90 3.00 -0.32
N ILE A 20 5.67 2.91 0.17
CA ILE A 20 5.16 3.82 1.19
C ILE A 20 5.35 3.13 2.54
N HIS A 21 6.14 3.75 3.39
CA HIS A 21 6.32 3.31 4.76
C HIS A 21 5.33 4.04 5.64
N PHE A 22 4.76 3.31 6.59
CA PHE A 22 3.89 3.83 7.63
C PHE A 22 4.42 3.41 8.99
N ASN A 23 4.38 4.31 9.97
CA ASN A 23 4.54 3.94 11.37
C ASN A 23 3.35 3.06 11.81
N GLU A 24 3.57 2.15 12.75
CA GLU A 24 2.53 1.29 13.34
C GLU A 24 1.24 2.03 13.76
N SER A 25 1.34 3.30 14.16
CA SER A 25 0.20 4.14 14.55
C SER A 25 -0.90 4.22 13.48
N ILE A 26 -0.57 4.01 12.20
CA ILE A 26 -1.53 3.94 11.08
C ILE A 26 -2.57 2.81 11.29
N LYS A 27 -2.23 1.76 12.07
CA LYS A 27 -3.14 0.64 12.37
C LYS A 27 -4.40 1.13 13.04
N LYS A 28 -4.33 2.14 13.91
CA LYS A 28 -5.50 2.69 14.61
C LYS A 28 -6.57 3.24 13.67
N GLU A 29 -6.19 3.63 12.45
CA GLU A 29 -7.10 4.24 11.48
C GLU A 29 -7.57 3.25 10.41
N TYR A 30 -6.74 2.26 10.08
CA TYR A 30 -6.94 1.44 8.89
C TYR A 30 -6.90 -0.07 9.11
N TYR A 31 -6.38 -0.53 10.25
CA TYR A 31 -6.21 -1.95 10.54
C TYR A 31 -7.46 -2.51 11.21
N VAL A 32 -8.09 -3.49 10.56
CA VAL A 32 -9.29 -4.17 11.07
C VAL A 32 -8.97 -5.50 11.76
N GLY A 33 -7.69 -5.89 11.83
CA GLY A 33 -7.28 -7.20 12.32
C GLY A 33 -7.51 -7.40 13.83
N ASP A 34 -7.35 -6.35 14.65
CA ASP A 34 -7.63 -6.44 16.08
C ASP A 34 -9.13 -6.62 16.35
N ASP A 35 -9.97 -5.90 15.60
CA ASP A 35 -11.42 -6.06 15.63
C ASP A 35 -11.81 -7.49 15.23
N PHE A 36 -11.19 -8.02 14.18
CA PHE A 36 -11.40 -9.40 13.74
C PHE A 36 -10.97 -10.44 14.79
N LEU A 37 -9.79 -10.29 15.40
CA LEU A 37 -9.28 -11.20 16.43
C LEU A 37 -10.10 -11.15 17.73
N SER A 38 -10.79 -10.03 17.98
CA SER A 38 -11.65 -9.85 19.15
C SER A 38 -13.10 -10.33 18.96
N LEU A 39 -13.45 -10.84 17.77
CA LEU A 39 -14.76 -11.44 17.50
C LEU A 39 -14.91 -12.75 18.28
N ASN A 40 -15.90 -12.82 19.17
CA ASN A 40 -16.40 -14.06 19.74
C ASN A 40 -17.63 -14.55 18.95
N GLN A 41 -17.94 -15.86 19.04
CA GLN A 41 -19.00 -16.51 18.25
C GLN A 41 -20.39 -15.85 18.37
N GLU A 42 -20.70 -15.17 19.49
CA GLU A 42 -21.96 -14.45 19.66
C GLU A 42 -22.02 -13.10 18.91
N LYS A 43 -20.87 -12.45 18.67
CA LYS A 43 -20.77 -11.22 17.87
C LYS A 43 -20.70 -11.46 16.37
N GLU A 44 -20.27 -12.65 15.94
CA GLU A 44 -20.18 -13.03 14.50
C GLU A 44 -21.52 -12.82 13.76
N LEU A 45 -22.66 -13.01 14.44
CA LEU A 45 -23.99 -12.82 13.87
C LEU A 45 -24.40 -11.34 13.71
N GLN A 46 -23.75 -10.42 14.43
CA GLN A 46 -24.04 -8.98 14.38
C GLN A 46 -23.04 -8.20 13.52
N THR A 47 -21.89 -8.78 13.18
CA THR A 47 -20.78 -8.12 12.47
C THR A 47 -20.54 -8.66 11.06
N GLY A 48 -21.58 -9.19 10.39
CA GLY A 48 -21.47 -9.70 9.00
C GLY A 48 -20.76 -8.73 8.06
N GLU A 49 -21.00 -7.42 8.22
CA GLU A 49 -20.34 -6.36 7.44
C GLU A 49 -18.81 -6.34 7.59
N LEU A 50 -18.23 -6.66 8.76
CA LEU A 50 -16.78 -6.67 8.96
C LEU A 50 -16.14 -7.87 8.23
N VAL A 51 -16.76 -9.04 8.35
CA VAL A 51 -16.32 -10.27 7.68
C VAL A 51 -16.45 -10.13 6.17
N ASP A 52 -17.53 -9.53 5.70
CA ASP A 52 -17.76 -9.28 4.27
C ASP A 52 -16.75 -8.26 3.72
N ARG A 53 -16.43 -7.19 4.47
CA ARG A 53 -15.36 -6.25 4.09
C ARG A 53 -14.00 -6.92 3.96
N ILE A 54 -13.64 -7.82 4.87
CA ILE A 54 -12.37 -8.58 4.82
C ILE A 54 -12.37 -9.52 3.61
N LYS A 55 -13.48 -10.25 3.38
CA LYS A 55 -13.64 -11.16 2.24
C LYS A 55 -13.58 -10.44 0.90
N ASP A 56 -14.29 -9.32 0.76
CA ASP A 56 -14.33 -8.50 -0.45
C ASP A 56 -12.95 -7.89 -0.76
N ALA A 57 -12.22 -7.51 0.28
CA ALA A 57 -10.86 -7.01 0.14
C ALA A 57 -9.84 -8.13 -0.14
N GLY A 58 -10.19 -9.40 0.04
CA GLY A 58 -9.33 -10.54 -0.28
C GLY A 58 -7.94 -10.44 0.36
N PHE A 59 -6.89 -10.45 -0.45
CA PHE A 59 -5.50 -10.34 0.00
C PHE A 59 -5.21 -9.06 0.83
N TYR A 60 -6.02 -8.02 0.65
CA TYR A 60 -5.92 -6.73 1.35
C TYR A 60 -6.77 -6.64 2.63
N GLY A 61 -7.39 -7.75 3.04
CA GLY A 61 -8.45 -7.82 4.04
C GLY A 61 -8.17 -7.11 5.36
N PHE A 62 -6.91 -6.96 5.74
CA PHE A 62 -6.52 -6.33 7.01
C PHE A 62 -6.39 -4.81 6.96
N MET A 63 -6.19 -4.22 5.78
CA MET A 63 -6.10 -2.75 5.61
C MET A 63 -6.91 -2.25 4.39
N PRO A 64 -8.19 -2.65 4.25
CA PRO A 64 -8.95 -2.42 3.03
C PRO A 64 -9.17 -0.94 2.73
N ASN A 65 -9.40 -0.12 3.75
CA ASN A 65 -9.66 1.30 3.60
C ASN A 65 -8.40 2.06 3.14
N LEU A 66 -7.22 1.70 3.66
CA LEU A 66 -5.96 2.32 3.24
C LEU A 66 -5.67 2.02 1.78
N VAL A 67 -5.88 0.75 1.37
CA VAL A 67 -5.70 0.33 -0.02
C VAL A 67 -6.68 1.05 -0.93
N GLN A 68 -7.94 1.20 -0.53
CA GLN A 68 -8.94 1.95 -1.31
C GLN A 68 -8.54 3.41 -1.48
N GLU A 69 -8.10 4.09 -0.41
CA GLU A 69 -7.62 5.48 -0.49
C GLU A 69 -6.41 5.59 -1.43
N LEU A 70 -5.39 4.74 -1.25
CA LEU A 70 -4.21 4.73 -2.12
C LEU A 70 -4.57 4.46 -3.58
N THR A 71 -5.47 3.51 -3.83
CA THR A 71 -5.97 3.19 -5.18
C THR A 71 -6.66 4.40 -5.81
N ALA A 72 -7.46 5.14 -5.05
CA ALA A 72 -8.16 6.33 -5.53
C ALA A 72 -7.20 7.48 -5.88
N ILE A 73 -6.14 7.66 -5.09
CA ILE A 73 -5.13 8.71 -5.31
C ILE A 73 -4.26 8.39 -6.53
N ILE A 74 -3.77 7.15 -6.59
CA ILE A 74 -2.83 6.70 -7.62
C ILE A 74 -3.56 6.50 -8.96
N GLY A 75 -4.80 6.01 -8.92
CA GLY A 75 -5.58 5.57 -10.07
C GLY A 75 -5.25 4.11 -10.40
N LYS A 76 -6.28 3.27 -10.47
CA LYS A 76 -6.18 1.80 -10.61
C LYS A 76 -5.36 1.35 -11.82
N GLU A 77 -5.34 2.16 -12.87
CA GLU A 77 -4.62 1.94 -14.12
C GLU A 77 -3.15 2.38 -14.09
N ASN A 78 -2.74 3.13 -13.06
CA ASN A 78 -1.43 3.77 -13.00
C ASN A 78 -0.43 3.06 -12.09
N TYR A 79 -0.87 2.00 -11.38
CA TYR A 79 0.03 1.20 -10.57
C TYR A 79 -0.28 -0.28 -10.62
N ILE A 80 0.74 -1.05 -10.29
CA ILE A 80 0.66 -2.48 -10.07
C ILE A 80 0.98 -2.71 -8.60
N TYR A 81 0.00 -3.21 -7.86
CA TYR A 81 0.23 -3.61 -6.48
C TYR A 81 1.21 -4.80 -6.42
N ASP A 82 2.17 -4.74 -5.48
CA ASP A 82 3.14 -5.82 -5.26
C ASP A 82 2.96 -6.48 -3.89
N GLY A 83 2.61 -5.73 -2.86
CA GLY A 83 2.44 -6.30 -1.52
C GLY A 83 2.33 -5.28 -0.41
N TYR A 84 2.10 -5.77 0.81
CA TYR A 84 2.42 -5.05 2.03
C TYR A 84 3.18 -5.98 2.98
N GLU A 85 3.94 -5.40 3.90
CA GLU A 85 4.68 -6.11 4.94
C GLU A 85 4.41 -5.45 6.29
N PHE A 86 4.20 -6.27 7.32
CA PHE A 86 4.21 -5.85 8.72
C PHE A 86 5.61 -6.09 9.30
N GLY A 87 6.34 -5.02 9.57
CA GLY A 87 7.53 -5.04 10.41
C GLY A 87 7.18 -4.88 11.89
N GLY A 88 8.20 -4.85 12.75
CA GLY A 88 8.03 -4.64 14.20
C GLY A 88 7.32 -3.31 14.52
N ASP A 89 7.83 -2.21 13.97
CA ASP A 89 7.30 -0.86 14.24
C ASP A 89 6.74 -0.16 12.99
N GLU A 90 6.75 -0.85 11.83
CA GLU A 90 6.47 -0.27 10.52
C GLU A 90 5.53 -1.14 9.68
N ILE A 91 4.77 -0.50 8.80
CA ILE A 91 3.99 -1.14 7.75
C ILE A 91 4.48 -0.60 6.42
N ASN A 92 4.83 -1.49 5.51
CA ASN A 92 5.35 -1.13 4.20
C ASN A 92 4.33 -1.49 3.12
N PHE A 93 4.06 -0.58 2.19
CA PHE A 93 3.18 -0.78 1.05
C PHE A 93 3.97 -0.64 -0.25
N TYR A 94 3.97 -1.69 -1.04
CA TYR A 94 4.78 -1.81 -2.25
C TYR A 94 3.94 -1.79 -3.51
N PHE A 95 4.37 -0.98 -4.48
CA PHE A 95 3.73 -0.90 -5.79
C PHE A 95 4.71 -0.41 -6.87
N LEU A 96 4.41 -0.75 -8.12
CA LEU A 96 5.09 -0.21 -9.28
C LEU A 96 4.26 0.91 -9.91
N ILE A 97 4.89 2.03 -10.24
CA ILE A 97 4.27 3.13 -11.01
C ILE A 97 5.01 3.27 -12.33
N ALA A 98 4.28 3.36 -13.44
CA ALA A 98 4.88 3.67 -14.74
C ALA A 98 5.69 4.98 -14.67
N GLN A 99 6.94 4.96 -15.14
CA GLN A 99 7.88 6.08 -14.99
C GLN A 99 7.30 7.41 -15.48
N LYS A 100 6.56 7.39 -16.59
CA LYS A 100 5.87 8.56 -17.17
C LYS A 100 4.87 9.23 -16.22
N ASN A 101 4.25 8.45 -15.33
CA ASN A 101 3.22 8.93 -14.40
C ASN A 101 3.79 9.23 -13.01
N TYR A 102 5.01 8.80 -12.73
CA TYR A 102 5.62 8.85 -11.40
C TYR A 102 5.64 10.27 -10.79
N PRO A 103 6.08 11.34 -11.48
CA PRO A 103 6.08 12.69 -10.89
C PRO A 103 4.68 13.16 -10.50
N SER A 104 3.68 12.87 -11.33
CA SER A 104 2.29 13.26 -11.06
C SER A 104 1.72 12.50 -9.87
N ILE A 105 1.91 11.19 -9.83
CA ILE A 105 1.42 10.34 -8.73
C ILE A 105 2.10 10.72 -7.41
N MET A 106 3.41 10.93 -7.41
CA MET A 106 4.12 11.36 -6.20
C MET A 106 3.64 12.72 -5.71
N GLY A 107 3.29 13.65 -6.62
CA GLY A 107 2.65 14.91 -6.26
C GLY A 107 1.30 14.71 -5.56
N LYS A 108 0.45 13.80 -6.07
CA LYS A 108 -0.83 13.46 -5.44
C LYS A 108 -0.65 12.81 -4.07
N LEU A 109 0.27 11.84 -3.95
CA LEU A 109 0.58 11.16 -2.69
C LEU A 109 1.14 12.14 -1.64
N THR A 110 1.99 13.08 -2.06
CA THR A 110 2.53 14.13 -1.18
C THR A 110 1.43 15.08 -0.72
N ASN A 111 0.52 15.49 -1.60
CA ASN A 111 -0.61 16.33 -1.20
C ASN A 111 -1.56 15.60 -0.25
N TRP A 112 -1.85 14.31 -0.51
CA TRP A 112 -2.67 13.50 0.38
C TRP A 112 -2.01 13.31 1.75
N LYS A 113 -0.70 13.03 1.78
CA LYS A 113 0.11 12.99 3.00
C LYS A 113 -0.12 14.22 3.86
N SER A 114 -0.05 15.40 3.25
CA SER A 114 -0.23 16.65 3.97
C SER A 114 -1.67 16.96 4.35
N PHE A 115 -2.63 16.64 3.49
CA PHE A 115 -4.04 16.81 3.82
C PHE A 115 -4.48 15.95 5.02
N LYS A 116 -3.91 14.75 5.16
CA LYS A 116 -4.15 13.84 6.26
C LYS A 116 -3.26 14.08 7.49
N GLU A 117 -2.36 15.06 7.43
CA GLU A 117 -1.37 15.34 8.48
C GLU A 117 -0.45 14.14 8.81
N TYR A 118 -0.16 13.30 7.81
CA TYR A 118 0.66 12.08 7.94
C TYR A 118 2.16 12.34 7.81
N GLU A 119 2.62 13.58 7.96
CA GLU A 119 4.02 13.98 7.82
C GLU A 119 4.99 13.09 8.59
N LYS A 120 4.61 12.79 9.83
CA LYS A 120 5.40 11.99 10.78
C LYS A 120 5.05 10.50 10.75
N LEU A 121 3.95 10.15 10.10
CA LEU A 121 3.45 8.78 10.05
C LEU A 121 3.87 8.05 8.79
N MET A 122 4.27 8.78 7.74
CA MET A 122 4.49 8.20 6.42
C MET A 122 5.74 8.76 5.75
N TRP A 123 6.50 7.91 5.05
CA TRP A 123 7.57 8.36 4.14
C TRP A 123 7.63 7.49 2.88
N PHE A 124 8.31 8.02 1.87
CA PHE A 124 8.41 7.40 0.55
C PHE A 124 9.84 6.93 0.31
N GLU A 125 10.00 5.70 -0.16
CA GLU A 125 11.29 5.14 -0.56
C GLU A 125 11.18 4.48 -1.94
N ILE A 126 12.08 4.84 -2.86
CA ILE A 126 12.23 4.11 -4.12
C ILE A 126 13.05 2.86 -3.83
N LYS A 127 12.46 1.69 -4.05
CA LYS A 127 13.12 0.41 -3.80
C LYS A 127 13.88 -0.05 -5.05
N LYS A 128 15.04 -0.64 -4.82
CA LYS A 128 15.76 -1.40 -5.85
C LYS A 128 15.16 -2.79 -5.90
N LEU A 129 14.57 -3.18 -7.02
CA LEU A 129 14.21 -4.57 -7.23
C LEU A 129 15.52 -5.33 -7.41
N GLY A 130 15.91 -6.09 -6.38
CA GLY A 130 17.01 -7.04 -6.52
C GLY A 130 16.69 -7.94 -7.71
N ILE A 131 17.60 -8.02 -8.68
CA ILE A 131 17.52 -8.99 -9.78
C ILE A 131 17.71 -10.37 -9.14
N ALA A 132 16.68 -10.87 -8.47
CA ALA A 132 16.54 -12.28 -8.21
C ALA A 132 16.04 -12.86 -9.53
N ASN A 133 16.93 -13.55 -10.24
CA ASN A 133 16.60 -14.44 -11.35
C ASN A 133 15.41 -15.32 -10.98
N LYS A 134 14.18 -14.86 -11.25
CA LYS A 134 13.04 -15.75 -11.42
C LYS A 134 13.10 -16.18 -12.87
N GLN A 135 13.88 -17.23 -13.12
CA GLN A 135 13.71 -18.03 -14.32
C GLN A 135 12.24 -18.46 -14.36
N PHE A 136 11.59 -18.14 -15.48
CA PHE A 136 10.25 -18.63 -15.84
C PHE A 136 10.24 -20.16 -15.87
#